data_AF-A0A0J9SIJ0-F1
#
_entry.id   AF-A0A0J9SIJ0-F1
#
_cell.length_a   1.000
_cell.length_b   1.000
_cell.length_c   1.000
_cell.angle_alpha   90.00
_cell.angle_beta   90.00
_cell.angle_gamma   90.00
#
_symmetry.space_group_name_H-M   'P 1'
#
loop_
_entity.id
_entity.type
_entity.pdbx_description
1 polymer ?
#
loop_
_entity_poly.entity_id
_entity_poly.type
_entity_poly.pdbx_seq_one_letter_code
_entity_poly.pdbx_strand_id
1 'polypeptide(L)'
;MIEPNIDYYQDHDKTQIKDLLKTATLYKLYNTLEQESKNFLVEGSCNDRCGEKLNGDSNEGLQLLNLCKGICNIISKVREFDGFCRGSSCRVSFFYFSIWLYEHVQKIKAQNDQINNFYAALKSFMQTKKSELDNSSIINFNEDKNNFMDTKYLLEFLRIYEDIEEKISGNDNLNVKLYCKHIKYFFQYYNKIKENCNNTPEPLFCNMISMYKTTFITTKYIEKIYEKCKYEPISCNNNILLFLFLYYH
;
A
#
# COMPACT_ATOMS: atom_id res chain seq x y z
N MET A 1 7.58 -12.01 9.49
CA MET A 1 6.45 -11.06 9.34
C MET A 1 6.97 -9.85 8.61
N ILE A 2 6.21 -9.30 7.66
CA ILE A 2 6.63 -8.12 6.90
C ILE A 2 6.74 -6.92 7.82
N GLU A 3 7.85 -6.20 7.70
CA GLU A 3 8.18 -5.05 8.54
C GLU A 3 7.55 -3.78 7.96
N PRO A 4 6.82 -2.99 8.76
CA PRO A 4 6.33 -1.69 8.32
C PRO A 4 7.46 -0.75 7.94
N ASN A 5 7.35 -0.18 6.73
CA ASN A 5 8.23 0.90 6.32
C ASN A 5 7.57 2.23 6.72
N ILE A 6 8.23 2.96 7.62
CA ILE A 6 7.81 4.27 8.09
C ILE A 6 9.05 5.18 8.22
N ASP A 7 9.87 5.25 7.17
CA ASP A 7 11.13 6.00 7.24
C ASP A 7 10.95 7.52 7.38
N TYR A 8 9.75 8.02 7.10
CA TYR A 8 9.35 9.39 7.45
C TYR A 8 9.23 9.65 8.96
N TYR A 9 9.21 8.59 9.78
CA TYR A 9 9.10 8.69 11.22
C TYR A 9 10.47 8.93 11.86
N GLN A 10 10.63 10.04 12.58
CA GLN A 10 11.91 10.50 13.13
C GLN A 10 12.01 10.46 14.67
N ASP A 11 11.02 9.89 15.35
CA ASP A 11 11.00 9.81 16.82
C ASP A 11 11.54 8.49 17.39
N HIS A 12 11.88 8.48 18.68
CA HIS A 12 12.38 7.32 19.43
C HIS A 12 11.38 6.16 19.50
N ASP A 13 10.08 6.44 19.37
CA ASP A 13 9.03 5.42 19.37
C ASP A 13 8.88 4.66 18.04
N LYS A 14 9.76 4.89 17.05
CA LYS A 14 9.69 4.26 15.72
C LYS A 14 9.53 2.74 15.80
N THR A 15 10.31 2.08 16.66
CA THR A 15 10.26 0.63 16.84
C THR A 15 8.92 0.17 17.42
N GLN A 16 8.42 0.85 18.46
CA GLN A 16 7.13 0.52 19.08
C GLN A 16 5.97 0.68 18.09
N ILE A 17 6.02 1.73 17.26
CA ILE A 17 5.00 1.93 16.22
C ILE A 17 5.10 0.87 15.14
N LYS A 18 6.30 0.47 14.70
CA LYS A 18 6.43 -0.66 13.76
C LYS A 18 5.82 -1.93 14.33
N ASP A 19 6.07 -2.24 15.59
CA ASP A 19 5.48 -3.40 16.27
C ASP A 19 3.96 -3.30 16.41
N LEU A 20 3.45 -2.09 16.61
CA LEU A 20 2.02 -1.82 16.65
C LEU A 20 1.35 -2.01 15.27
N LEU A 21 1.97 -1.47 14.21
CA LEU A 21 1.47 -1.50 12.83
C LEU A 21 1.48 -2.90 12.23
N LYS A 22 2.44 -3.74 12.64
CA LYS A 22 2.50 -5.17 12.34
C LYS A 22 1.19 -5.94 12.59
N THR A 23 0.36 -5.45 13.52
CA THR A 23 -0.94 -6.04 13.85
C THR A 23 -2.09 -5.59 12.94
N ALA A 24 -1.86 -4.59 12.10
CA ALA A 24 -2.85 -4.05 11.17
C ALA A 24 -3.24 -5.07 10.10
N THR A 25 -4.48 -5.00 9.65
CA THR A 25 -5.07 -5.87 8.63
C THR A 25 -4.26 -5.84 7.33
N LEU A 26 -3.69 -4.69 6.97
CA LEU A 26 -2.78 -4.58 5.83
C LEU A 26 -1.55 -5.49 5.93
N TYR A 27 -0.85 -5.48 7.07
CA TYR A 27 0.35 -6.28 7.23
C TYR A 27 0.03 -7.78 7.36
N LYS A 28 -1.14 -8.13 7.91
CA LYS A 28 -1.67 -9.50 7.83
C LYS A 28 -1.85 -9.93 6.37
N LEU A 29 -2.49 -9.10 5.53
CA LEU A 29 -2.64 -9.35 4.10
C LEU A 29 -1.29 -9.55 3.41
N TYR A 30 -0.30 -8.68 3.67
CA TYR A 30 1.04 -8.84 3.10
C TYR A 30 1.70 -10.16 3.52
N ASN A 31 1.54 -10.60 4.76
CA ASN A 31 2.05 -11.91 5.19
C ASN A 31 1.35 -13.07 4.47
N THR A 32 0.04 -12.98 4.22
CA THR A 32 -0.69 -13.97 3.42
C THR A 32 -0.13 -14.03 2.01
N LEU A 33 0.09 -12.88 1.35
CA LEU A 33 0.70 -12.82 0.02
C LEU A 33 2.11 -13.43 0.00
N GLU A 34 2.91 -13.19 1.03
CA GLU A 34 4.26 -13.76 1.19
C GLU A 34 4.24 -15.30 1.31
N GLN A 35 3.21 -15.86 1.93
CA GLN A 35 3.04 -17.30 2.05
C GLN A 35 2.52 -17.90 0.73
N GLU A 36 1.49 -17.30 0.15
CA GLU A 36 0.83 -17.81 -1.05
C GLU A 36 1.68 -17.67 -2.31
N SER A 37 2.56 -16.67 -2.38
CA SER A 37 3.47 -16.50 -3.52
C SER A 37 4.52 -17.61 -3.63
N LYS A 38 4.69 -18.42 -2.57
CA LYS A 38 5.58 -19.60 -2.54
C LYS A 38 4.85 -20.89 -2.91
N ASN A 39 3.52 -20.85 -3.03
CA ASN A 39 2.72 -22.01 -3.42
C ASN A 39 2.67 -22.14 -4.94
N PHE A 40 3.44 -23.07 -5.49
CA PHE A 40 3.52 -23.35 -6.93
C PHE A 40 2.54 -24.43 -7.39
N LEU A 41 1.34 -24.52 -6.82
CA LEU A 41 0.29 -25.39 -7.36
C LEU A 41 -0.23 -24.75 -8.65
N VAL A 42 0.51 -24.95 -9.73
CA VAL A 42 0.30 -24.24 -10.99
C VAL A 42 -0.88 -24.87 -11.74
N GLU A 43 -1.99 -24.15 -11.86
CA GLU A 43 -2.89 -24.38 -13.00
C GLU A 43 -2.09 -24.21 -14.29
N GLY A 44 -2.21 -25.14 -15.24
CA GLY A 44 -1.37 -25.15 -16.46
C GLY A 44 -1.33 -23.80 -17.20
N SER A 45 -2.44 -23.05 -17.20
CA SER A 45 -2.56 -21.74 -17.85
C SER A 45 -1.61 -20.66 -17.31
N CYS A 46 -1.20 -20.75 -16.03
CA CYS A 46 -0.29 -19.81 -15.40
C CYS A 46 1.17 -20.05 -15.81
N ASN A 47 1.59 -21.31 -15.91
CA ASN A 47 2.94 -21.67 -16.34
C ASN A 47 3.19 -21.21 -17.77
N ASP A 48 2.24 -21.47 -18.66
CA ASP A 48 2.37 -21.15 -20.09
C ASP A 48 2.48 -19.63 -20.29
N ARG A 49 1.58 -18.84 -19.70
CA ARG A 49 1.58 -17.37 -19.86
C ARG A 49 2.80 -16.68 -19.26
N CYS A 50 3.29 -17.16 -18.11
CA CYS A 50 4.52 -16.64 -17.53
C CYS A 50 5.74 -17.04 -18.39
N GLY A 51 5.80 -18.28 -18.88
CA GLY A 51 6.89 -18.79 -19.70
C GLY A 51 6.96 -18.19 -21.12
N GLU A 52 5.82 -17.81 -21.71
CA GLU A 52 5.76 -17.15 -23.02
C GLU A 52 6.45 -15.77 -23.06
N LYS A 53 6.54 -15.10 -21.90
CA LYS A 53 7.06 -13.72 -21.80
C LYS A 53 8.39 -13.65 -21.04
N LEU A 54 8.68 -14.61 -20.17
CA LEU A 54 9.87 -14.62 -19.33
C LEU A 54 10.74 -15.82 -19.69
N ASN A 55 11.90 -15.53 -20.25
CA ASN A 55 12.92 -16.54 -20.47
C ASN A 55 13.71 -16.72 -19.16
N GLY A 56 13.79 -17.95 -18.66
CA GLY A 56 14.51 -18.30 -17.43
C GLY A 56 16.03 -18.37 -17.58
N ASP A 57 16.58 -17.68 -18.58
CA ASP A 57 17.97 -17.83 -19.02
C ASP A 57 18.97 -17.09 -18.11
N SER A 58 18.49 -16.17 -17.28
CA SER A 58 19.27 -15.51 -16.22
C SER A 58 18.70 -15.85 -14.84
N ASN A 59 19.53 -15.71 -13.80
CA ASN A 59 19.09 -15.90 -12.42
C ASN A 59 17.92 -14.97 -12.05
N GLU A 60 17.99 -13.70 -12.46
CA GLU A 60 16.93 -12.70 -12.26
C GLU A 60 15.67 -13.07 -13.06
N GLY A 61 15.84 -13.52 -14.31
CA GLY A 61 14.74 -14.00 -15.15
C GLY A 61 14.02 -15.21 -14.53
N LEU A 62 14.76 -16.16 -13.99
CA LEU A 62 14.22 -17.32 -13.27
C LEU A 62 13.48 -16.90 -11.98
N GLN A 63 14.02 -15.94 -11.23
CA GLN A 63 13.34 -15.39 -10.05
C GLN A 63 12.03 -14.68 -10.42
N LEU A 64 12.02 -13.89 -11.50
CA LEU A 64 10.80 -13.26 -12.02
C LEU A 64 9.80 -14.29 -12.52
N LEU A 65 10.25 -15.35 -13.19
CA LEU A 65 9.39 -16.43 -13.66
C LEU A 65 8.72 -17.16 -12.48
N ASN A 66 9.47 -17.47 -11.42
CA ASN A 66 8.92 -18.09 -10.22
C ASN A 66 7.94 -17.16 -9.49
N LEU A 67 8.29 -15.88 -9.35
CA LEU A 67 7.38 -14.88 -8.79
C LEU A 67 6.10 -14.79 -9.63
N CYS A 68 6.20 -14.78 -10.97
CA CYS A 68 5.05 -14.70 -11.87
C CYS A 68 4.08 -15.86 -11.64
N LYS A 69 4.60 -17.08 -11.49
CA LYS A 69 3.80 -18.28 -11.21
C LYS A 69 3.09 -18.18 -9.86
N GLY A 70 3.79 -17.78 -8.81
CA GLY A 70 3.20 -17.58 -7.47
C GLY A 70 2.10 -16.52 -7.49
N ILE A 71 2.32 -15.42 -8.20
CA ILE A 71 1.35 -14.33 -8.35
C ILE A 71 0.15 -14.76 -9.18
N CYS A 72 0.35 -15.57 -10.21
CA CYS A 72 -0.75 -16.11 -11.01
C CYS A 72 -1.66 -17.05 -10.18
N ASN A 73 -1.07 -17.88 -9.31
CA ASN A 73 -1.83 -18.69 -8.35
C ASN A 73 -2.62 -17.81 -7.37
N ILE A 74 -2.02 -16.73 -6.84
CA ILE A 74 -2.73 -15.74 -6.01
C ILE A 74 -3.91 -15.16 -6.77
N ILE A 75 -3.70 -14.62 -7.98
CA ILE A 75 -4.75 -14.00 -8.80
C ILE A 75 -5.90 -14.99 -9.07
N SER A 76 -5.60 -16.26 -9.27
CA SER A 76 -6.61 -17.30 -9.52
C SER A 76 -7.54 -17.54 -8.33
N LYS A 77 -7.06 -17.29 -7.11
CA LYS A 77 -7.75 -17.60 -5.84
C LYS A 77 -8.07 -16.35 -5.01
N VAL A 78 -7.98 -15.14 -5.57
CA VAL A 78 -8.18 -13.90 -4.79
C VAL A 78 -9.52 -13.81 -4.06
N ARG A 79 -10.56 -14.49 -4.56
CA ARG A 79 -11.87 -14.55 -3.91
C ARG A 79 -11.94 -15.55 -2.76
N GLU A 80 -10.99 -16.48 -2.70
CA GLU A 80 -10.84 -17.45 -1.61
C GLU A 80 -10.00 -16.88 -0.45
N PHE A 81 -9.23 -15.82 -0.70
CA PHE A 81 -8.47 -15.13 0.35
C PHE A 81 -9.36 -14.23 1.19
N ASP A 82 -9.55 -14.63 2.44
CA ASP A 82 -10.31 -13.85 3.40
C ASP A 82 -9.76 -12.42 3.52
N GLY A 83 -10.65 -11.44 3.45
CA GLY A 83 -10.32 -10.02 3.50
C GLY A 83 -9.62 -9.44 2.26
N PHE A 84 -9.33 -10.22 1.21
CA PHE A 84 -8.75 -9.67 -0.03
C PHE A 84 -9.81 -8.93 -0.86
N CYS A 85 -10.96 -9.53 -1.15
CA CYS A 85 -12.06 -8.85 -1.83
C CYS A 85 -13.14 -8.43 -0.83
N ARG A 86 -13.65 -7.21 -0.93
CA ARG A 86 -14.77 -6.73 -0.11
C ARG A 86 -16.05 -6.73 -0.94
N GLY A 87 -16.92 -7.71 -0.67
CA GLY A 87 -18.12 -7.93 -1.48
C GLY A 87 -17.73 -8.33 -2.92
N SER A 88 -18.29 -7.63 -3.92
CA SER A 88 -17.98 -7.90 -5.32
C SER A 88 -16.61 -7.36 -5.76
N SER A 89 -16.05 -6.38 -5.05
CA SER A 89 -14.87 -5.64 -5.52
C SER A 89 -13.57 -6.07 -4.84
N CYS A 90 -12.53 -6.24 -5.65
CA CYS A 90 -11.15 -6.51 -5.19
C CYS A 90 -10.24 -5.30 -5.43
N ARG A 91 -10.76 -4.20 -6.00
CA ARG A 91 -9.98 -3.09 -6.56
C ARG A 91 -9.03 -2.45 -5.56
N VAL A 92 -9.51 -2.22 -4.33
CA VAL A 92 -8.71 -1.59 -3.27
C VAL A 92 -7.51 -2.48 -2.90
N SER A 93 -7.74 -3.77 -2.71
CA SER A 93 -6.68 -4.72 -2.36
C SER A 93 -5.66 -4.92 -3.48
N PHE A 94 -6.05 -4.75 -4.75
CA PHE A 94 -5.11 -4.76 -5.86
C PHE A 94 -4.12 -3.58 -5.83
N PHE A 95 -4.45 -2.43 -5.21
CA PHE A 95 -3.45 -1.38 -4.97
C PHE A 95 -2.39 -1.85 -3.99
N TYR A 96 -2.78 -2.41 -2.84
CA TYR A 96 -1.83 -2.93 -1.85
C TYR A 96 -1.03 -4.11 -2.41
N PHE A 97 -1.68 -4.98 -3.17
CA PHE A 97 -1.01 -6.07 -3.87
C PHE A 97 0.05 -5.55 -4.85
N SER A 98 -0.26 -4.49 -5.59
CA SER A 98 0.70 -3.86 -6.51
C SER A 98 1.91 -3.27 -5.78
N ILE A 99 1.70 -2.65 -4.60
CA ILE A 99 2.81 -2.15 -3.75
C ILE A 99 3.70 -3.31 -3.31
N TRP A 100 3.09 -4.34 -2.70
CA TRP A 100 3.81 -5.53 -2.24
C TRP A 100 4.58 -6.20 -3.38
N LEU A 101 3.95 -6.33 -4.54
CA LEU A 101 4.55 -6.95 -5.73
C LEU A 101 5.74 -6.14 -6.23
N TYR A 102 5.59 -4.83 -6.34
CA TYR A 102 6.65 -3.96 -6.81
C TYR A 102 7.89 -4.04 -5.91
N GLU A 103 7.74 -4.03 -4.58
CA GLU A 103 8.87 -4.19 -3.67
C GLU A 103 9.60 -5.53 -3.86
N HIS A 104 8.86 -6.61 -4.15
CA HIS A 104 9.47 -7.91 -4.43
C HIS A 104 10.20 -7.93 -5.77
N VAL A 105 9.62 -7.33 -6.81
CA VAL A 105 10.27 -7.19 -8.13
C VAL A 105 11.57 -6.38 -8.00
N GLN A 106 11.59 -5.28 -7.25
CA GLN A 106 12.78 -4.45 -7.08
C GLN A 106 13.93 -5.17 -6.35
N LYS A 107 13.63 -6.13 -5.46
CA LYS A 107 14.65 -6.94 -4.77
C LYS A 107 15.40 -7.87 -5.72
N ILE A 108 14.77 -8.30 -6.81
CA ILE A 108 15.36 -9.22 -7.80
C ILE A 108 16.45 -8.51 -8.63
N LYS A 109 16.40 -7.18 -8.74
CA LYS A 109 17.36 -6.36 -9.53
C LYS A 109 17.48 -6.79 -11.00
N ALA A 110 16.37 -7.28 -11.56
CA ALA A 110 16.26 -7.61 -12.98
C ALA A 110 16.36 -6.37 -13.87
N GLN A 111 16.67 -6.58 -15.15
CA GLN A 111 16.69 -5.50 -16.14
C GLN A 111 15.28 -4.99 -16.44
N ASN A 112 15.17 -3.73 -16.88
CA ASN A 112 13.87 -3.08 -17.13
C ASN A 112 13.01 -3.83 -18.15
N ASP A 113 13.61 -4.38 -19.20
CA ASP A 113 12.92 -5.20 -20.21
C ASP A 113 12.34 -6.48 -19.60
N GLN A 114 13.09 -7.17 -18.73
CA GLN A 114 12.61 -8.33 -18.00
C GLN A 114 11.45 -7.98 -17.05
N ILE A 115 11.55 -6.85 -16.34
CA ILE A 115 10.48 -6.33 -15.48
C ILE A 115 9.23 -6.00 -16.31
N ASN A 116 9.41 -5.36 -17.47
CA ASN A 116 8.29 -5.01 -18.34
C ASN A 116 7.59 -6.27 -18.89
N ASN A 117 8.37 -7.28 -19.29
CA ASN A 117 7.83 -8.58 -19.71
C ASN A 117 7.08 -9.29 -18.58
N PHE A 118 7.58 -9.20 -17.35
CA PHE A 118 6.92 -9.74 -16.16
C PHE A 118 5.53 -9.13 -15.96
N TYR A 119 5.42 -7.79 -15.95
CA TYR A 119 4.13 -7.13 -15.80
C TYR A 119 3.20 -7.36 -17.01
N ALA A 120 3.76 -7.49 -18.22
CA ALA A 120 2.98 -7.85 -19.40
C ALA A 120 2.36 -9.26 -19.30
N ALA A 121 3.10 -10.23 -18.76
CA ALA A 121 2.59 -11.57 -18.51
C ALA A 121 1.43 -11.56 -17.51
N LEU A 122 1.59 -10.86 -16.38
CA LEU A 122 0.54 -10.72 -15.37
C LEU A 122 -0.72 -10.03 -15.93
N LYS A 123 -0.54 -8.97 -16.72
CA LYS A 123 -1.65 -8.27 -17.38
C LYS A 123 -2.42 -9.18 -18.33
N SER A 124 -1.72 -9.98 -19.14
CA SER A 124 -2.33 -10.97 -20.04
C SER A 124 -3.17 -11.97 -19.26
N PHE A 125 -2.66 -12.45 -18.12
CA PHE A 125 -3.43 -13.35 -17.27
C PHE A 125 -4.69 -12.68 -16.68
N MET A 126 -4.54 -11.50 -16.08
CA MET A 126 -5.67 -10.78 -15.49
C MET A 126 -6.79 -10.47 -16.50
N GLN A 127 -6.45 -10.23 -17.77
CA GLN A 127 -7.44 -10.02 -18.83
C GLN A 127 -8.37 -11.22 -19.03
N THR A 128 -7.87 -12.44 -18.82
CA THR A 128 -8.73 -13.65 -18.90
C THR A 128 -9.71 -13.76 -17.75
N LYS A 129 -9.41 -13.12 -16.61
CA LYS A 129 -10.22 -13.10 -15.40
C LYS A 129 -10.90 -11.74 -15.18
N LYS A 130 -11.03 -10.91 -16.22
CA LYS A 130 -11.49 -9.51 -16.11
C LYS A 130 -12.84 -9.37 -15.39
N SER A 131 -13.80 -10.26 -15.67
CA SER A 131 -15.11 -10.29 -15.03
C SER A 131 -15.01 -10.71 -13.56
N GLU A 132 -14.25 -11.76 -13.26
CA GLU A 132 -14.01 -12.27 -11.91
C GLU A 132 -13.32 -11.23 -11.01
N LEU A 133 -12.44 -10.41 -11.58
CA LEU A 133 -11.63 -9.43 -10.87
C LEU A 133 -12.25 -8.02 -10.82
N ASP A 134 -13.48 -7.83 -11.29
CA ASP A 134 -14.17 -6.53 -11.29
C ASP A 134 -13.32 -5.40 -11.92
N ASN A 135 -12.68 -5.69 -13.05
CA ASN A 135 -11.73 -4.78 -13.72
C ASN A 135 -10.55 -4.30 -12.85
N SER A 136 -10.19 -5.03 -11.80
CA SER A 136 -8.98 -4.74 -11.02
C SER A 136 -7.73 -4.88 -11.90
N SER A 137 -6.69 -4.11 -11.58
CA SER A 137 -5.44 -4.09 -12.34
C SER A 137 -4.23 -4.07 -11.41
N ILE A 138 -3.16 -4.75 -11.81
CA ILE A 138 -1.84 -4.58 -11.21
C ILE A 138 -1.16 -3.35 -11.81
N ILE A 139 -0.56 -2.53 -10.94
CA ILE A 139 0.15 -1.31 -11.31
C ILE A 139 1.65 -1.62 -11.33
N ASN A 140 2.31 -1.26 -12.44
CA ASN A 140 3.76 -1.25 -12.52
C ASN A 140 4.28 0.14 -12.11
N PHE A 141 4.88 0.26 -10.93
CA PHE A 141 5.42 1.53 -10.44
C PHE A 141 6.80 1.89 -11.01
N ASN A 142 7.34 1.16 -12.00
CA ASN A 142 8.67 1.47 -12.55
C ASN A 142 8.75 2.87 -13.19
N GLU A 143 7.66 3.32 -13.81
CA GLU A 143 7.57 4.68 -14.39
C GLU A 143 7.56 5.78 -13.32
N ASP A 144 7.10 5.48 -12.10
CA ASP A 144 7.05 6.40 -10.97
C ASP A 144 7.99 5.97 -9.83
N LYS A 145 9.06 5.25 -10.16
CA LYS A 145 9.94 4.60 -9.16
C LYS A 145 10.53 5.57 -8.14
N ASN A 146 10.79 6.81 -8.57
CA ASN A 146 11.40 7.84 -7.73
C ASN A 146 10.41 8.37 -6.68
N ASN A 147 9.10 8.31 -6.95
CA ASN A 147 8.05 8.74 -6.03
C ASN A 147 7.25 7.57 -5.44
N PHE A 148 7.68 6.33 -5.69
CA PHE A 148 7.01 5.13 -5.20
C PHE A 148 6.80 5.15 -3.68
N MET A 149 7.78 5.63 -2.92
CA MET A 149 7.67 5.68 -1.45
C MET A 149 6.57 6.63 -0.99
N ASP A 150 6.41 7.79 -1.64
CA ASP A 150 5.30 8.72 -1.36
C ASP A 150 3.96 8.03 -1.63
N THR A 151 3.85 7.37 -2.78
CA THR A 151 2.67 6.60 -3.16
C THR A 151 2.34 5.50 -2.16
N LYS A 152 3.35 4.72 -1.76
CA LYS A 152 3.23 3.65 -0.77
C LYS A 152 2.72 4.19 0.56
N TYR A 153 3.38 5.20 1.14
CA TYR A 153 2.99 5.69 2.45
C TYR A 153 1.56 6.26 2.49
N LEU A 154 1.14 6.97 1.43
CA LEU A 154 -0.22 7.48 1.34
C LEU A 154 -1.26 6.35 1.27
N LEU A 155 -1.03 5.31 0.46
CA LEU A 155 -1.97 4.19 0.35
C LEU A 155 -2.02 3.35 1.62
N GLU A 156 -0.85 3.00 2.18
CA GLU A 156 -0.78 2.18 3.38
C GLU A 156 -1.43 2.90 4.57
N PHE A 157 -1.21 4.21 4.74
CA PHE A 157 -1.84 4.95 5.82
C PHE A 157 -3.36 4.92 5.75
N LEU A 158 -3.97 5.08 4.56
CA LEU A 158 -5.44 5.00 4.44
C LEU A 158 -5.97 3.67 4.96
N ARG A 159 -5.33 2.56 4.59
CA ARG A 159 -5.75 1.23 5.02
C ARG A 159 -5.55 1.02 6.50
N ILE A 160 -4.38 1.40 6.99
CA ILE A 160 -4.02 1.26 8.40
C ILE A 160 -4.94 2.13 9.24
N TYR A 161 -5.34 3.31 8.75
CA TYR A 161 -6.21 4.22 9.48
C TYR A 161 -7.58 3.60 9.77
N GLU A 162 -8.13 2.77 8.88
CA GLU A 162 -9.39 2.05 9.15
C GLU A 162 -9.27 1.18 10.43
N ASP A 163 -8.13 0.51 10.63
CA ASP A 163 -7.88 -0.25 11.87
C ASP A 163 -7.59 0.69 13.07
N ILE A 164 -6.90 1.81 12.84
CA ILE A 164 -6.55 2.77 13.90
C ILE A 164 -7.80 3.49 14.41
N GLU A 165 -8.72 3.82 13.54
CA GLU A 165 -9.92 4.60 13.86
C GLU A 165 -10.75 3.92 14.96
N GLU A 166 -10.97 2.61 14.84
CA GLU A 166 -11.65 1.81 15.87
C GLU A 166 -10.84 1.82 17.17
N LYS A 167 -9.52 1.65 17.06
CA LYS A 167 -8.60 1.54 18.19
C LYS A 167 -8.45 2.82 19.01
N ILE A 168 -8.50 4.01 18.38
CA ILE A 168 -8.47 5.30 19.09
C ILE A 168 -9.85 5.69 19.64
N SER A 169 -10.91 5.02 19.18
CA SER A 169 -12.28 5.24 19.68
C SER A 169 -12.58 4.42 20.93
N GLY A 170 -11.82 3.35 21.20
CA GLY A 170 -11.99 2.50 22.37
C GLY A 170 -11.46 3.16 23.65
N ASN A 171 -12.27 3.13 24.72
CA ASN A 171 -11.97 3.83 25.98
C ASN A 171 -10.75 3.28 26.75
N ASP A 172 -10.37 2.01 26.54
CA ASP A 172 -9.34 1.32 27.35
C ASP A 172 -8.07 0.93 26.58
N ASN A 173 -7.90 1.45 25.36
CA ASN A 173 -6.75 1.07 24.55
C ASN A 173 -5.48 1.83 24.98
N LEU A 174 -4.59 1.13 25.68
CA LEU A 174 -3.30 1.66 26.15
C LEU A 174 -2.40 2.19 25.02
N ASN A 175 -2.64 1.78 23.76
CA ASN A 175 -1.87 2.20 22.60
C ASN A 175 -2.42 3.46 21.91
N VAL A 176 -3.51 4.07 22.39
CA VAL A 176 -4.09 5.29 21.78
C VAL A 176 -3.01 6.36 21.55
N LYS A 177 -2.14 6.58 22.55
CA LYS A 177 -1.06 7.56 22.44
C LYS A 177 -0.10 7.26 21.28
N LEU A 178 0.29 6.00 21.09
CA LEU A 178 1.17 5.58 20.00
C LEU A 178 0.48 5.72 18.63
N TYR A 179 -0.80 5.36 18.54
CA TYR A 179 -1.59 5.52 17.32
C TYR A 179 -1.73 6.98 16.91
N CYS A 180 -2.10 7.85 17.85
CA CYS A 180 -2.15 9.28 17.63
C CYS A 180 -0.80 9.81 17.17
N LYS A 181 0.29 9.40 17.84
CA LYS A 181 1.65 9.78 17.44
C LYS A 181 1.97 9.35 16.01
N HIS A 182 1.59 8.14 15.58
CA HIS A 182 1.73 7.71 14.19
C HIS A 182 0.97 8.63 13.21
N ILE A 183 -0.31 8.92 13.50
CA ILE A 183 -1.14 9.85 12.71
C ILE A 183 -0.47 11.22 12.57
N LYS A 184 0.05 11.77 13.67
CA LYS A 184 0.78 13.05 13.67
C LYS A 184 1.95 13.05 12.70
N TYR A 185 2.84 12.06 12.81
CA TYR A 185 4.03 11.99 11.94
C TYR A 185 3.66 11.74 10.47
N PHE A 186 2.62 10.95 10.22
CA PHE A 186 2.10 10.81 8.86
C PHE A 186 1.63 12.15 8.29
N PHE A 187 0.86 12.94 9.04
CA PHE A 187 0.38 14.24 8.52
C PHE A 187 1.50 15.28 8.37
N GLN A 188 2.54 15.22 9.20
CA GLN A 188 3.76 16.01 8.99
C GLN A 188 4.43 15.63 7.66
N TYR A 189 4.54 14.33 7.38
CA TYR A 189 5.05 13.83 6.11
C TYR A 189 4.18 14.26 4.91
N TYR A 190 2.87 14.04 5.00
CA TYR A 190 1.88 14.45 4.00
C TYR A 190 2.02 15.94 3.66
N ASN A 191 2.15 16.80 4.67
CA ASN A 191 2.32 18.24 4.47
C ASN A 191 3.63 18.60 3.77
N LYS A 192 4.69 17.82 3.96
CA LYS A 192 5.96 18.01 3.25
C LYS A 192 5.84 17.62 1.77
N ILE A 193 5.23 16.47 1.48
CA ILE A 193 5.22 15.93 0.11
C ILE A 193 4.17 16.58 -0.79
N LYS A 194 3.08 17.13 -0.23
CA LYS A 194 2.03 17.77 -1.04
C LYS A 194 2.52 18.99 -1.83
N GLU A 195 3.60 19.63 -1.38
CA GLU A 195 4.20 20.78 -2.08
C GLU A 195 4.85 20.38 -3.40
N ASN A 196 5.25 19.11 -3.53
CA ASN A 196 5.87 18.55 -4.74
C ASN A 196 4.87 18.29 -5.87
N CYS A 197 3.56 18.48 -5.64
CA CYS A 197 2.53 18.30 -6.66
C CYS A 197 2.44 19.42 -7.68
N ASN A 198 3.30 20.43 -7.57
CA ASN A 198 3.42 21.50 -8.57
C ASN A 198 4.44 21.16 -9.68
N ASN A 199 5.04 19.95 -9.66
CA ASN A 199 6.04 19.51 -10.63
C ASN A 199 5.39 18.95 -11.92
N THR A 200 6.11 19.06 -13.05
CA THR A 200 5.69 18.51 -14.35
C THR A 200 6.72 17.48 -14.86
N PRO A 201 6.34 16.25 -15.23
CA PRO A 201 4.99 15.68 -15.12
C PRO A 201 4.57 15.48 -13.65
N GLU A 202 3.26 15.52 -13.40
CA GLU A 202 2.71 15.36 -12.05
C GLU A 202 2.94 13.92 -11.55
N PRO A 203 3.56 13.73 -10.36
CA PRO A 203 3.74 12.41 -9.77
C PRO A 203 2.41 11.69 -9.48
N LEU A 204 2.40 10.34 -9.53
CA LEU A 204 1.17 9.57 -9.28
C LEU A 204 0.57 9.85 -7.90
N PHE A 205 1.43 10.13 -6.90
CA PHE A 205 0.96 10.38 -5.53
C PHE A 205 0.12 11.65 -5.39
N CYS A 206 0.19 12.59 -6.34
CA CYS A 206 -0.57 13.83 -6.26
C CYS A 206 -2.07 13.65 -6.49
N ASN A 207 -2.46 12.64 -7.27
CA ASN A 207 -3.85 12.18 -7.32
C ASN A 207 -4.34 11.75 -5.94
N MET A 208 -3.48 11.10 -5.14
CA MET A 208 -3.83 10.68 -3.78
C MET A 208 -3.86 11.87 -2.82
N ILE A 209 -2.93 12.82 -2.92
CA ILE A 209 -3.00 14.07 -2.15
C ILE A 209 -4.36 14.76 -2.38
N SER A 210 -4.81 14.84 -3.63
CA SER A 210 -6.12 15.41 -3.98
C SER A 210 -7.29 14.62 -3.38
N MET A 211 -7.19 13.29 -3.36
CA MET A 211 -8.18 12.43 -2.70
C MET A 211 -8.20 12.67 -1.19
N TYR A 212 -7.05 12.70 -0.50
CA TYR A 212 -6.96 12.99 0.93
C TYR A 212 -7.63 14.32 1.28
N LYS A 213 -7.38 15.37 0.48
CA LYS A 213 -8.03 16.68 0.68
C LYS A 213 -9.55 16.59 0.61
N THR A 214 -10.10 15.84 -0.35
CA THR A 214 -11.55 15.82 -0.62
C THR A 214 -12.32 14.77 0.19
N THR A 215 -11.65 13.75 0.72
CA THR A 215 -12.31 12.65 1.43
C THR A 215 -11.86 12.49 2.88
N PHE A 216 -10.59 12.70 3.20
CA PHE A 216 -10.11 12.45 4.56
C PHE A 216 -10.14 13.73 5.40
N ILE A 217 -9.65 14.83 4.83
CA ILE A 217 -9.47 16.11 5.51
C ILE A 217 -10.79 16.87 5.64
N THR A 218 -11.68 16.78 4.65
CA THR A 218 -12.97 17.50 4.62
C THR A 218 -14.11 16.71 5.25
N THR A 219 -13.84 15.55 5.85
CA THR A 219 -14.89 14.70 6.45
C THR A 219 -14.69 14.53 7.95
N LYS A 220 -15.63 13.83 8.59
CA LYS A 220 -15.63 13.53 10.03
C LYS A 220 -14.40 12.75 10.52
N TYR A 221 -13.62 12.16 9.62
CA TYR A 221 -12.40 11.44 10.01
C TYR A 221 -11.42 12.36 10.74
N ILE A 222 -11.22 13.59 10.23
CA ILE A 222 -10.27 14.51 10.86
C ILE A 222 -10.78 15.06 12.19
N GLU A 223 -12.08 15.34 12.29
CA GLU A 223 -12.71 15.81 13.53
C GLU A 223 -12.55 14.76 14.63
N LYS A 224 -12.75 13.50 14.29
CA LYS A 224 -12.57 12.37 15.20
C LYS A 224 -11.13 12.22 15.66
N ILE A 225 -10.15 12.43 14.77
CA ILE A 225 -8.73 12.47 15.16
C ILE A 225 -8.48 13.59 16.16
N TYR A 226 -8.99 14.80 15.90
CA TYR A 226 -8.81 15.93 16.83
C TYR A 226 -9.39 15.61 18.21
N GLU A 227 -10.61 15.08 18.25
CA GLU A 227 -11.28 14.72 19.50
C GLU A 227 -10.52 13.61 20.26
N LYS A 228 -10.23 12.48 19.60
CA LYS A 228 -9.67 11.30 20.27
C LYS A 228 -8.19 11.44 20.59
N CYS A 229 -7.43 12.12 19.74
CA CYS A 229 -6.02 12.36 19.96
C CYS A 229 -5.72 13.65 20.74
N LYS A 230 -6.75 14.44 21.08
CA LYS A 230 -6.64 15.73 21.76
C LYS A 230 -5.71 16.69 21.01
N TYR A 231 -5.90 16.76 19.69
CA TYR A 231 -5.15 17.66 18.81
C TYR A 231 -5.98 18.92 18.54
N GLU A 232 -5.33 20.07 18.57
CA GLU A 232 -5.98 21.35 18.27
C GLU A 232 -5.90 21.66 16.76
N PRO A 233 -7.04 22.00 16.11
CA PRO A 233 -7.03 22.42 14.72
C PRO A 233 -6.41 23.82 14.59
N ILE A 234 -5.61 24.03 13.54
CA ILE A 234 -5.06 25.35 13.20
C ILE A 234 -5.57 25.75 11.81
N SER A 235 -6.20 26.92 11.70
CA SER A 235 -6.59 27.49 10.41
C SER A 235 -5.45 28.34 9.82
N CYS A 236 -5.05 28.06 8.58
CA CYS A 236 -4.19 28.96 7.80
C CYS A 236 -5.00 29.53 6.62
N ASN A 237 -4.88 30.84 6.39
CA ASN A 237 -5.47 31.64 5.28
C ASN A 237 -6.04 30.82 4.10
N ASN A 238 -7.31 30.41 4.23
CA ASN A 238 -8.14 29.73 3.22
C ASN A 238 -7.66 28.36 2.72
N ASN A 239 -6.69 27.72 3.37
CA ASN A 239 -6.32 26.32 3.13
C ASN A 239 -6.08 25.61 4.47
N ILE A 240 -6.91 24.61 4.80
CA ILE A 240 -6.73 23.80 6.00
C ILE A 240 -5.38 23.06 5.90
N LEU A 241 -4.39 23.57 6.61
CA LEU A 241 -3.11 22.91 6.86
C LEU A 241 -3.26 22.12 8.16
N LEU A 242 -3.11 20.80 8.06
CA LEU A 242 -3.17 19.90 9.19
C LEU A 242 -1.91 20.03 10.05
N PHE A 243 -1.90 20.98 10.98
CA PHE A 243 -0.90 20.99 12.04
C PHE A 243 -1.45 20.26 13.26
N LEU A 244 -0.91 19.07 13.51
CA LEU A 244 -1.18 18.30 14.73
C LEU A 244 -0.09 18.64 15.75
N PHE A 245 -0.27 19.73 16.51
CA PHE A 245 0.56 19.97 17.70
C PHE A 245 0.00 19.18 18.90
N LEU A 246 0.92 18.73 19.75
CA LEU A 246 0.62 18.22 21.09
C LEU A 246 1.09 19.29 22.07
N TYR A 247 0.20 19.76 22.93
CA TYR A 247 0.59 20.10 24.29
C TYR A 247 0.39 18.84 25.13
N TYR A 248 1.47 18.18 25.51
CA TYR A 248 1.48 17.36 26.72
C TYR A 248 2.20 18.22 27.77
N HIS A 249 1.43 18.76 28.71
CA HIS A 249 1.94 19.15 30.03
C HIS A 249 1.91 17.92 30.93
#